data_AF-A0A352W818-F1
#
_entry.id   AF-A0A352W818-F1
#
_cell.length_a   1.000
_cell.length_b   1.000
_cell.length_c   1.000
_cell.angle_alpha   90.00
_cell.angle_beta   90.00
_cell.angle_gamma   90.00
#
_symmetry.space_group_name_H-M   'P 1'
#
loop_
_entity.id
_entity.type
_entity.pdbx_description
1 polymer ?
#
loop_
_entity_poly.entity_id
_entity_poly.type
_entity_poly.pdbx_seq_one_letter_code
_entity_poly.pdbx_strand_id
1 'polypeptide(L)'
;MVIAVLSNAMVYSWKALLPVFKILPLLIFGMLAVWKDKATRVFYCYGALVFLITGLFENMAITSEYGFAALIGNIVICLIIAAAWLWEAITKHSDFNRVQPSFSRLWVMPLAFMAFWYPVNMDTLQPDFGLHYLITSEAGLTFCMMLPVYLSVMLLFFPDVNLVTLRISSFAGVLIGLLSMMQFFVFNKGMEWMGILHLPLLIISSYAFVLSFRKRCR
;
A
#
# COMPACT_ATOMS: atom_id res chain seq x y z
N MET A 1 1.26 -1.54 -24.11
CA MET A 1 0.07 -1.05 -23.38
C MET A 1 0.27 -0.92 -21.86
N VAL A 2 0.43 -1.99 -21.06
CA VAL A 2 0.49 -1.89 -19.57
C VAL A 2 1.59 -0.95 -19.07
N ILE A 3 2.83 -1.13 -19.52
CA ILE A 3 3.97 -0.28 -19.13
C ILE A 3 3.74 1.18 -19.56
N ALA A 4 3.16 1.41 -20.74
CA ALA A 4 2.86 2.76 -21.25
C ALA A 4 1.82 3.48 -20.39
N VAL A 5 0.81 2.76 -19.88
CA VAL A 5 -0.19 3.32 -18.96
C VAL A 5 0.41 3.64 -17.61
N LEU A 6 1.14 2.69 -17.01
CA LEU A 6 1.73 2.89 -15.67
C LEU A 6 2.80 3.98 -15.65
N SER A 7 3.56 4.15 -16.73
CA SER A 7 4.60 5.19 -16.82
C SER A 7 4.02 6.60 -17.06
N ASN A 8 2.81 6.69 -17.62
CA ASN A 8 2.12 7.96 -17.91
C ASN A 8 0.84 8.10 -17.07
N ALA A 9 0.80 7.45 -15.91
CA ALA A 9 -0.38 7.41 -15.07
C ALA A 9 -0.80 8.83 -14.65
N MET A 10 -2.11 9.09 -14.68
CA MET A 10 -2.67 10.40 -14.34
C MET A 10 -2.36 10.83 -12.89
N VAL A 11 -2.09 9.88 -12.01
CA VAL A 11 -1.70 10.16 -10.62
C VAL A 11 -0.43 11.03 -10.55
N TYR A 12 0.48 10.92 -11.53
CA TYR A 12 1.70 11.73 -11.60
C TYR A 12 1.46 13.15 -12.10
N SER A 13 0.27 13.47 -12.60
CA SER A 13 -0.11 14.86 -12.86
C SER A 13 -0.29 15.66 -11.55
N TRP A 14 -0.43 14.97 -10.41
CA TRP A 14 -0.66 15.57 -9.10
C TRP A 14 0.57 15.51 -8.19
N LYS A 15 1.79 15.69 -8.74
CA LYS A 15 3.04 15.70 -7.96
C LYS A 15 3.02 16.69 -6.79
N ALA A 16 2.29 17.80 -6.89
CA ALA A 16 2.12 18.76 -5.80
C ALA A 16 1.47 18.16 -4.54
N LEU A 17 0.70 17.07 -4.67
CA LEU A 17 0.07 16.38 -3.54
C LEU A 17 0.99 15.33 -2.90
N LEU A 18 2.14 15.00 -3.49
CA LEU A 18 3.06 13.99 -2.95
C LEU A 18 3.40 14.21 -1.46
N PRO A 19 3.77 15.42 -1.00
CA PRO A 19 4.07 15.65 0.40
C PRO A 19 2.86 15.37 1.30
N VAL A 20 1.64 15.67 0.84
CA VAL A 20 0.40 15.44 1.59
C VAL A 20 0.18 13.95 1.81
N PHE A 21 0.37 13.12 0.78
CA PHE A 21 0.23 11.66 0.88
C PHE A 21 1.40 10.97 1.60
N LYS A 22 2.49 11.68 1.90
CA LYS A 22 3.56 11.21 2.79
C LYS A 22 3.33 11.63 4.24
N ILE A 23 2.92 12.87 4.48
CA ILE A 23 2.77 13.43 5.83
C ILE A 23 1.50 12.91 6.51
N LEU A 24 0.37 12.85 5.80
CA LEU A 24 -0.90 12.41 6.38
C LEU A 24 -0.88 10.99 6.98
N PRO A 25 -0.33 9.96 6.31
CA PRO A 25 -0.22 8.63 6.91
C PRO A 25 0.56 8.65 8.23
N LEU A 26 1.67 9.38 8.28
CA LEU A 26 2.49 9.49 9.49
C LEU A 26 1.73 10.16 10.64
N LEU A 27 0.97 11.22 10.35
CA LEU A 27 0.10 11.87 11.33
C LEU A 27 -0.96 10.89 11.85
N ILE A 28 -1.60 10.13 10.96
CA ILE A 28 -2.60 9.13 11.33
C ILE A 28 -1.97 8.02 12.18
N PHE A 29 -0.76 7.55 11.87
CA PHE A 29 -0.07 6.54 12.68
C PHE A 29 0.29 7.09 14.08
N GLY A 30 0.71 8.36 14.16
CA GLY A 30 0.88 9.06 15.43
C GLY A 30 -0.43 9.15 16.22
N MET A 31 -1.54 9.49 15.57
CA MET A 31 -2.87 9.50 16.19
C MET A 31 -3.30 8.11 16.67
N LEU A 32 -3.00 7.04 15.93
CA LEU A 32 -3.27 5.66 16.35
C LEU A 32 -2.47 5.28 17.60
N ALA A 33 -1.23 5.75 17.72
CA ALA A 33 -0.41 5.48 18.90
C ALA A 33 -0.97 6.14 20.18
N VAL A 34 -1.60 7.30 20.06
CA VAL A 34 -2.11 8.09 21.21
C VAL A 34 -3.60 7.85 21.49
N TRP A 35 -4.44 7.88 20.45
CA TRP A 35 -5.91 7.88 20.57
C TRP A 35 -6.59 6.58 20.12
N LYS A 36 -5.82 5.64 19.54
CA LYS A 36 -6.25 4.27 19.16
C LYS A 36 -7.63 4.27 18.53
N ASP A 37 -8.68 3.83 19.25
CA ASP A 37 -10.06 3.67 18.74
C ASP A 37 -10.62 4.90 17.99
N LYS A 38 -10.41 6.12 18.48
CA LYS A 38 -10.87 7.33 17.77
C LYS A 38 -10.15 7.52 16.42
N ALA A 39 -8.88 7.12 16.36
CA ALA A 39 -8.04 7.21 15.18
C ALA A 39 -8.21 5.99 14.24
N THR A 40 -8.69 4.84 14.73
CA THR A 40 -8.95 3.63 13.94
C THR A 40 -9.90 3.93 12.77
N ARG A 41 -10.97 4.69 13.03
CA ARG A 41 -11.90 5.08 11.96
C ARG A 41 -11.25 5.99 10.92
N VAL A 42 -10.45 6.96 11.38
CA VAL A 42 -9.72 7.88 10.49
C VAL A 42 -8.75 7.10 9.61
N PHE A 43 -8.05 6.11 10.18
CA PHE A 43 -7.16 5.22 9.46
C PHE A 43 -7.87 4.45 8.34
N TYR A 44 -9.02 3.82 8.62
CA TYR A 44 -9.76 3.09 7.59
C TYR A 44 -10.37 4.01 6.52
N CYS A 45 -10.92 5.17 6.91
CA CYS A 45 -11.42 6.16 5.95
C CYS A 45 -10.30 6.67 5.03
N TYR A 46 -9.14 6.99 5.62
CA TYR A 46 -8.00 7.47 4.87
C TYR A 46 -7.46 6.40 3.93
N GLY A 47 -7.27 5.17 4.41
CA GLY A 47 -6.83 4.06 3.56
C GLY A 47 -7.80 3.80 2.39
N ALA A 48 -9.12 3.85 2.63
CA ALA A 48 -10.13 3.74 1.58
C ALA A 48 -9.99 4.85 0.53
N LEU A 49 -9.78 6.11 0.96
CA LEU A 49 -9.58 7.24 0.06
C LEU A 49 -8.30 7.09 -0.76
N VAL A 50 -7.19 6.71 -0.12
CA VAL A 50 -5.92 6.48 -0.83
C VAL A 50 -6.10 5.37 -1.87
N PHE A 51 -6.67 4.22 -1.51
CA PHE A 51 -6.87 3.13 -2.47
C PHE A 51 -7.87 3.45 -3.58
N LEU A 52 -8.85 4.30 -3.32
CA LEU A 52 -9.75 4.80 -4.36
C LEU A 52 -8.99 5.68 -5.35
N ILE A 53 -8.19 6.63 -4.85
CA ILE A 53 -7.40 7.55 -5.68
C ILE A 53 -6.35 6.78 -6.47
N THR A 54 -5.49 6.01 -5.81
CA THR A 54 -4.43 5.25 -6.50
C THR A 54 -5.04 4.19 -7.40
N GLY A 55 -6.09 3.48 -6.96
CA GLY A 55 -6.78 2.47 -7.76
C GLY A 55 -7.31 3.00 -9.08
N LEU A 56 -7.84 4.22 -9.09
CA LEU A 56 -8.34 4.88 -10.30
C LEU A 56 -7.19 5.52 -11.11
N PHE A 57 -6.49 6.49 -10.53
CA PHE A 57 -5.59 7.37 -11.28
C PHE A 57 -4.23 6.75 -11.62
N GLU A 58 -3.77 5.74 -10.87
CA GLU A 58 -2.54 5.00 -11.21
C GLU A 58 -2.74 4.08 -12.42
N ASN A 59 -3.98 3.63 -12.64
CA ASN A 59 -4.33 2.66 -13.67
C ASN A 59 -4.93 3.30 -14.93
N MET A 60 -4.98 4.63 -15.01
CA MET A 60 -5.49 5.37 -16.16
C MET A 60 -4.44 6.36 -16.67
N ALA A 61 -4.24 6.41 -17.98
CA ALA A 61 -3.27 7.29 -18.63
C ALA A 61 -3.78 7.77 -19.99
N ILE A 62 -3.32 8.96 -20.40
CA ILE A 62 -3.43 9.44 -21.77
C ILE A 62 -2.07 9.22 -22.42
N THR A 63 -1.99 8.29 -23.37
CA THR A 63 -0.76 7.91 -24.07
C THR A 63 -0.78 8.43 -25.50
N SER A 64 0.39 8.74 -26.06
CA SER A 64 0.52 9.18 -27.45
C SER A 64 0.13 8.09 -28.47
N GLU A 65 0.33 6.82 -28.12
CA GLU A 65 0.10 5.67 -28.99
C GLU A 65 -1.35 5.14 -28.91
N TYR A 66 -1.97 5.12 -27.73
CA TYR A 66 -3.29 4.51 -27.51
C TYR A 66 -4.39 5.51 -27.11
N GLY A 67 -4.08 6.81 -26.99
CA GLY A 67 -5.01 7.78 -26.43
C GLY A 67 -5.32 7.46 -24.96
N PHE A 68 -6.59 7.55 -24.56
CA PHE A 68 -7.02 7.18 -23.21
C PHE A 68 -6.99 5.65 -23.03
N ALA A 69 -6.18 5.18 -22.09
CA ALA A 69 -6.04 3.76 -21.76
C ALA A 69 -6.21 3.54 -20.25
N ALA A 70 -6.94 2.49 -19.89
CA ALA A 70 -7.26 2.13 -18.52
C ALA A 70 -7.07 0.64 -18.27
N LEU A 71 -6.40 0.28 -17.16
CA LEU A 71 -6.21 -1.11 -16.72
C LEU A 71 -7.39 -1.55 -15.86
N ILE A 72 -8.52 -1.87 -16.50
CA ILE A 72 -9.80 -2.18 -15.85
C ILE A 72 -9.65 -3.27 -14.77
N GLY A 73 -8.88 -4.33 -15.02
CA GLY A 73 -8.67 -5.40 -14.04
C GLY A 73 -8.05 -4.90 -12.72
N ASN A 74 -7.02 -4.05 -12.79
CA ASN A 74 -6.40 -3.46 -11.62
C ASN A 74 -7.35 -2.49 -10.91
N ILE A 75 -8.09 -1.69 -11.68
CA ILE A 75 -9.09 -0.75 -11.15
C ILE A 75 -10.13 -1.52 -10.33
N VAL A 76 -10.71 -2.59 -10.87
CA VAL A 76 -11.72 -3.41 -10.16
C VAL A 76 -11.16 -3.96 -8.84
N ILE A 77 -9.94 -4.52 -8.86
CA ILE A 77 -9.30 -5.05 -7.64
C ILE A 77 -9.11 -3.94 -6.60
N CYS A 78 -8.58 -2.79 -7.00
CA CYS A 78 -8.35 -1.67 -6.08
C CYS A 78 -9.66 -1.10 -5.52
N LEU A 79 -10.73 -1.02 -6.33
CA LEU A 79 -12.05 -0.59 -5.89
C LEU A 79 -12.68 -1.55 -4.88
N ILE A 80 -12.52 -2.86 -5.06
CA ILE A 80 -12.96 -3.87 -4.08
C ILE A 80 -12.25 -3.66 -2.74
N ILE A 81 -10.94 -3.39 -2.77
CA ILE A 81 -10.15 -3.11 -1.56
C ILE A 81 -10.61 -1.80 -0.92
N ALA A 82 -10.75 -0.72 -1.69
CA ALA A 82 -11.24 0.56 -1.19
C ALA A 82 -12.63 0.42 -0.53
N ALA A 83 -13.53 -0.36 -1.15
CA ALA A 83 -14.85 -0.66 -0.59
C ALA A 83 -14.76 -1.47 0.71
N ALA A 84 -13.88 -2.47 0.80
CA ALA A 84 -13.67 -3.24 2.03
C ALA A 84 -13.12 -2.40 3.19
N TRP A 85 -12.26 -1.42 2.88
CA TRP A 85 -11.74 -0.45 3.84
C TRP A 85 -12.82 0.55 4.28
N LEU A 86 -13.63 1.04 3.35
CA LEU A 86 -14.73 1.94 3.64
C LEU A 86 -15.82 1.24 4.47
N TRP A 87 -16.15 0.00 4.13
CA TRP A 87 -17.07 -0.84 4.90
C TRP A 87 -16.62 -0.98 6.36
N GLU A 88 -15.32 -1.20 6.57
CA GLU A 88 -14.77 -1.29 7.92
C GLU A 88 -14.85 0.04 8.67
N ALA A 89 -14.61 1.16 7.99
CA ALA A 89 -14.76 2.49 8.59
C ALA A 89 -16.22 2.81 9.02
N ILE A 90 -17.22 2.15 8.43
CA ILE A 90 -18.63 2.29 8.76
C ILE A 90 -19.03 1.32 9.89
N THR A 91 -18.62 0.05 9.78
CA THR A 91 -19.05 -1.03 10.69
C THR A 91 -18.25 -1.14 11.98
N LYS A 92 -17.01 -0.63 12.01
CA LYS A 92 -16.14 -0.56 13.20
C LYS A 92 -15.91 -1.92 13.88
N HIS A 93 -15.60 -2.96 13.10
CA HIS A 93 -15.31 -4.27 13.67
C HIS A 93 -13.94 -4.35 14.35
N SER A 94 -13.01 -3.47 13.98
CA SER A 94 -11.65 -3.40 14.52
C SER A 94 -11.62 -2.54 15.77
N ASP A 95 -10.98 -3.04 16.83
CA ASP A 95 -10.85 -2.35 18.12
C ASP A 95 -9.38 -2.37 18.55
N PHE A 96 -8.68 -1.26 18.32
CA PHE A 96 -7.26 -1.13 18.62
C PHE A 96 -7.00 -0.82 20.11
N ASN A 97 -8.04 -0.59 20.92
CA ASN A 97 -7.88 -0.42 22.36
C ASN A 97 -7.68 -1.75 23.09
N ARG A 98 -8.28 -2.83 22.57
CA ARG A 98 -8.26 -4.15 23.23
C ARG A 98 -6.91 -4.84 23.20
N VAL A 99 -6.04 -4.48 22.26
CA VAL A 99 -4.76 -5.18 22.04
C VAL A 99 -3.62 -4.17 22.01
N GLN A 100 -2.55 -4.46 22.74
CA GLN A 100 -1.30 -3.72 22.61
C GLN A 100 -0.56 -4.14 21.33
N PRO A 101 0.13 -3.21 20.64
CA PRO A 101 0.95 -3.55 19.47
C PRO A 101 1.88 -4.72 19.79
N SER A 102 1.81 -5.77 18.98
CA SER A 102 2.61 -6.97 19.25
C SER A 102 4.06 -6.75 18.88
N PHE A 103 4.95 -6.80 19.88
CA PHE A 103 6.40 -6.76 19.69
C PHE A 103 6.91 -7.87 18.76
N SER A 104 6.28 -9.05 18.80
CA SER A 104 6.62 -10.16 17.89
C SER A 104 6.34 -9.86 16.42
N ARG A 105 5.54 -8.83 16.11
CA ARG A 105 5.20 -8.41 14.75
C ARG A 105 5.90 -7.10 14.35
N LEU A 106 6.73 -6.53 15.21
CA LEU A 106 7.45 -5.29 14.93
C LEU A 106 8.44 -5.43 13.75
N TRP A 107 8.85 -6.66 13.41
CA TRP A 107 9.69 -6.95 12.24
C TRP A 107 9.08 -6.50 10.90
N VAL A 108 7.76 -6.29 10.81
CA VAL A 108 7.12 -5.77 9.59
C VAL A 108 7.39 -4.28 9.38
N MET A 109 7.75 -3.54 10.44
CA MET A 109 7.93 -2.09 10.37
C MET A 109 9.14 -1.66 9.53
N PRO A 110 10.33 -2.29 9.61
CA PRO A 110 11.42 -1.99 8.69
C PRO A 110 11.05 -2.19 7.21
N LEU A 111 10.29 -3.24 6.89
CA LEU A 111 9.85 -3.51 5.52
C LEU A 111 8.84 -2.46 5.03
N ALA A 112 7.86 -2.11 5.88
CA ALA A 112 6.93 -1.02 5.60
C ALA A 112 7.65 0.32 5.43
N PHE A 113 8.65 0.59 6.27
CA PHE A 113 9.47 1.79 6.15
C PHE A 113 10.22 1.84 4.83
N MET A 114 10.78 0.71 4.37
CA MET A 114 11.45 0.65 3.07
C MET A 114 10.50 0.97 1.91
N ALA A 115 9.29 0.40 1.93
CA ALA A 115 8.25 0.71 0.94
C ALA A 115 7.81 2.18 1.03
N PHE A 116 7.67 2.72 2.24
CA PHE A 116 7.30 4.11 2.45
C PHE A 116 8.38 5.10 2.02
N TRP A 117 9.66 4.78 2.24
CA TRP A 117 10.77 5.65 1.86
C TRP A 117 10.97 5.66 0.34
N TYR A 118 10.94 4.48 -0.27
CA TYR A 118 11.13 4.29 -1.71
C TYR A 118 12.39 4.96 -2.26
N PRO A 119 13.58 4.54 -1.78
CA PRO A 119 14.87 5.13 -2.15
C PRO A 119 15.29 4.74 -3.57
N VAL A 120 14.79 5.47 -4.57
CA VAL A 120 15.13 5.25 -5.98
C VAL A 120 15.19 6.56 -6.74
N ASN A 121 16.23 6.69 -7.57
CA ASN A 121 16.33 7.76 -8.53
C ASN A 121 15.53 7.39 -9.79
N MET A 122 14.51 8.18 -10.15
CA MET A 122 13.63 7.85 -11.28
C MET A 122 14.29 7.97 -12.65
N ASP A 123 15.38 8.74 -12.77
CA ASP A 123 16.07 8.92 -14.05
C ASP A 123 16.98 7.73 -14.37
N THR A 124 17.59 7.14 -13.33
CA THR A 124 18.56 6.04 -13.48
C THR A 124 17.98 4.67 -13.05
N LEU A 125 16.85 4.67 -12.34
CA LEU A 125 16.23 3.51 -11.68
C LEU A 125 17.18 2.77 -10.74
N GLN A 126 18.23 3.46 -10.27
CA GLN A 126 19.24 2.94 -9.35
C GLN A 126 18.90 3.33 -7.89
N PRO A 127 19.44 2.60 -6.91
CA PRO A 127 19.30 2.95 -5.49
C PRO A 127 19.88 4.33 -5.19
N ASP A 128 19.05 5.20 -4.63
CA ASP A 128 19.45 6.50 -4.08
C ASP A 128 18.82 6.67 -2.70
N PHE A 129 19.67 6.68 -1.67
CA PHE A 129 19.28 6.72 -0.27
C PHE A 129 19.18 8.16 0.27
N GLY A 130 18.77 9.11 -0.56
CA GLY A 130 18.42 10.46 -0.13
C GLY A 130 17.27 10.47 0.89
N LEU A 131 17.46 11.10 2.04
CA LEU A 131 16.39 11.26 3.05
C LEU A 131 15.22 12.11 2.54
N HIS A 132 15.46 12.98 1.55
CA HIS A 132 14.44 13.82 0.95
C HIS A 132 13.30 13.00 0.31
N TYR A 133 13.59 11.77 -0.15
CA TYR A 133 12.59 10.85 -0.70
C TYR A 133 11.50 10.44 0.30
N LEU A 134 11.71 10.60 1.61
CA LEU A 134 10.65 10.40 2.60
C LEU A 134 9.44 11.32 2.37
N ILE A 135 9.67 12.48 1.74
CA ILE A 135 8.63 13.49 1.48
C ILE A 135 8.34 13.60 -0.03
N THR A 136 9.35 13.44 -0.87
CA THR A 136 9.24 13.72 -2.32
C THR A 136 9.00 12.49 -3.17
N SER A 137 9.16 11.26 -2.66
CA SER A 137 9.01 10.06 -3.48
C SER A 137 7.55 9.77 -3.83
N GLU A 138 7.37 9.12 -4.98
CA GLU A 138 6.06 8.79 -5.52
C GLU A 138 5.32 7.70 -4.72
N ALA A 139 6.01 7.01 -3.82
CA ALA A 139 5.46 5.89 -3.06
C ALA A 139 4.16 6.22 -2.31
N GLY A 140 3.96 7.46 -1.85
CA GLY A 140 2.73 7.88 -1.16
C GLY A 140 1.47 7.82 -2.03
N LEU A 141 1.64 7.89 -3.36
CA LEU A 141 0.58 7.85 -4.37
C LEU A 141 0.56 6.55 -5.16
N THR A 142 1.31 5.53 -4.74
CA THR A 142 1.33 4.23 -5.39
C THR A 142 0.69 3.18 -4.50
N PHE A 143 -0.22 2.40 -5.08
CA PHE A 143 -0.93 1.34 -4.38
C PHE A 143 0.04 0.31 -3.77
N CYS A 144 1.02 -0.13 -4.56
CA CYS A 144 1.98 -1.18 -4.19
C CYS A 144 2.82 -0.83 -2.95
N MET A 145 3.11 0.45 -2.73
CA MET A 145 3.96 0.90 -1.63
C MET A 145 3.14 1.22 -0.37
N MET A 146 1.93 1.77 -0.52
CA MET A 146 1.08 2.12 0.62
C MET A 146 0.34 0.92 1.22
N LEU A 147 -0.02 -0.08 0.40
CA LEU A 147 -0.67 -1.29 0.91
C LEU A 147 0.14 -2.02 2.00
N PRO A 148 1.44 -2.35 1.83
CA PRO A 148 2.22 -3.02 2.88
C PRO A 148 2.36 -2.15 4.13
N VAL A 149 2.41 -0.82 4.00
CA VAL A 149 2.45 0.11 5.14
C VAL A 149 1.17 0.00 5.96
N TYR A 150 0.01 0.03 5.31
CA TYR A 150 -1.27 -0.09 6.00
C TYR A 150 -1.52 -1.48 6.58
N LEU A 151 -1.14 -2.53 5.85
CA LEU A 151 -1.20 -3.90 6.36
C LEU A 151 -0.30 -4.09 7.58
N SER A 152 0.85 -3.43 7.63
CA SER A 152 1.75 -3.48 8.79
C SER A 152 1.10 -2.92 10.05
N VAL A 153 0.39 -1.80 9.93
CA VAL A 153 -0.42 -1.25 11.04
C VAL A 153 -1.48 -2.27 11.48
N MET A 154 -2.24 -2.84 10.55
CA MET A 154 -3.24 -3.87 10.90
C MET A 154 -2.61 -5.09 11.58
N LEU A 155 -1.43 -5.52 11.14
CA LEU A 155 -0.71 -6.65 11.74
C LEU A 155 -0.27 -6.37 13.18
N LEU A 156 0.16 -5.15 13.49
CA LEU A 156 0.52 -4.78 14.86
C LEU A 156 -0.67 -4.93 15.82
N PHE A 157 -1.88 -4.59 15.37
CA PHE A 157 -3.12 -4.66 16.15
C PHE A 157 -3.92 -5.96 15.99
N PHE A 158 -3.43 -6.93 15.22
CA PHE A 158 -4.02 -8.28 15.16
C PHE A 158 -4.03 -8.93 16.56
N PRO A 159 -5.09 -9.66 16.98
CA PRO A 159 -6.22 -10.17 16.20
C PRO A 159 -7.46 -9.28 16.12
N ASP A 160 -7.48 -8.10 16.75
CA ASP A 160 -8.66 -7.22 16.81
C ASP A 160 -8.76 -6.25 15.63
N VAL A 161 -8.55 -6.81 14.44
CA VAL A 161 -8.77 -6.16 13.14
C VAL A 161 -9.87 -6.87 12.36
N ASN A 162 -10.52 -6.17 11.44
CA ASN A 162 -11.46 -6.79 10.52
C ASN A 162 -10.75 -7.79 9.59
N LEU A 163 -11.08 -9.07 9.78
CA LEU A 163 -10.47 -10.17 9.05
C LEU A 163 -10.85 -10.19 7.56
N VAL A 164 -12.04 -9.70 7.21
CA VAL A 164 -12.47 -9.61 5.80
C VAL A 164 -11.60 -8.58 5.07
N THR A 165 -11.47 -7.38 5.63
CA THR A 165 -10.62 -6.32 5.07
C THR A 165 -9.17 -6.77 5.02
N LEU A 166 -8.66 -7.43 6.08
CA LEU A 166 -7.30 -7.98 6.10
C LEU A 166 -7.10 -9.02 5.00
N ARG A 167 -8.02 -9.98 4.83
CA ARG A 167 -7.94 -11.06 3.82
C ARG A 167 -7.98 -10.54 2.40
N ILE A 168 -8.95 -9.68 2.08
CA ILE A 168 -9.11 -9.12 0.73
C ILE A 168 -7.86 -8.32 0.35
N SER A 169 -7.41 -7.44 1.24
CA SER A 169 -6.26 -6.57 1.00
C SER A 169 -4.96 -7.38 0.88
N SER A 170 -4.74 -8.34 1.77
CA SER A 170 -3.54 -9.19 1.73
C SER A 170 -3.54 -10.15 0.54
N PHE A 171 -4.68 -10.71 0.14
CA PHE A 171 -4.77 -11.54 -1.06
C PHE A 171 -4.40 -10.75 -2.32
N ALA A 172 -4.98 -9.55 -2.48
CA ALA A 172 -4.64 -8.68 -3.60
C ALA A 172 -3.17 -8.25 -3.58
N GLY A 173 -2.63 -7.94 -2.41
CA GLY A 173 -1.22 -7.61 -2.25
C GLY A 173 -0.28 -8.76 -2.60
N VAL A 174 -0.64 -10.01 -2.28
CA VAL A 174 0.10 -11.20 -2.74
C VAL A 174 0.07 -11.30 -4.26
N LEU A 175 -1.11 -11.19 -4.87
CA LEU A 175 -1.27 -11.29 -6.32
C LEU A 175 -0.43 -10.23 -7.04
N ILE A 176 -0.58 -8.96 -6.64
CA ILE A 176 0.15 -7.84 -7.22
C ILE A 176 1.65 -7.97 -6.96
N GLY A 177 2.06 -8.35 -5.74
CA GLY A 177 3.46 -8.57 -5.41
C GLY A 177 4.11 -9.65 -6.27
N LEU A 178 3.43 -10.79 -6.51
CA LEU A 178 3.93 -11.84 -7.40
C LEU A 178 4.05 -11.37 -8.85
N LEU A 179 3.06 -10.63 -9.34
CA LEU A 179 3.12 -10.01 -10.68
C LEU A 179 4.30 -9.04 -10.80
N SER A 180 4.54 -8.22 -9.77
CA SER A 180 5.70 -7.32 -9.72
C SER A 180 7.03 -8.09 -9.74
N MET A 181 7.14 -9.22 -9.02
CA MET A 181 8.36 -10.04 -9.06
C MET A 181 8.62 -10.59 -10.46
N MET A 182 7.58 -11.09 -11.14
CA MET A 182 7.71 -11.54 -12.53
C MET A 182 8.12 -10.38 -13.45
N GLN A 183 7.50 -9.22 -13.29
CA GLN A 183 7.80 -8.04 -14.11
C GLN A 183 9.26 -7.58 -13.99
N PHE A 184 9.77 -7.44 -12.76
CA PHE A 184 11.06 -6.80 -12.50
C PHE A 184 12.25 -7.77 -12.46
N PHE A 185 12.05 -9.04 -12.11
CA PHE A 185 13.13 -10.04 -12.07
C PHE A 185 13.15 -10.97 -13.28
N VAL A 186 12.00 -11.26 -13.91
CA VAL A 186 11.93 -12.22 -15.03
C VAL A 186 11.88 -11.50 -16.36
N PHE A 187 10.95 -10.56 -16.53
CA PHE A 187 10.70 -9.93 -17.83
C PHE A 187 11.62 -8.76 -18.17
N ASN A 188 12.08 -7.99 -17.17
CA ASN A 188 12.88 -6.78 -17.39
C ASN A 188 14.18 -6.79 -16.60
N LYS A 189 15.19 -7.48 -17.12
CA LYS A 189 16.54 -7.49 -16.55
C LYS A 189 17.13 -6.06 -16.59
N GLY A 190 17.54 -5.54 -15.44
CA GLY A 190 18.02 -4.16 -15.26
C GLY A 190 17.14 -3.28 -14.37
N MET A 191 15.90 -3.70 -14.06
CA MET A 191 15.01 -3.03 -13.09
C MET A 191 14.94 -3.78 -11.75
N GLU A 192 16.01 -4.48 -11.40
CA GLU A 192 16.06 -5.36 -10.22
C GLU A 192 15.83 -4.59 -8.91
N TRP A 193 16.30 -3.33 -8.84
CA TRP A 193 16.06 -2.47 -7.70
C TRP A 193 14.58 -2.15 -7.49
N MET A 194 13.83 -1.90 -8.56
CA MET A 194 12.37 -1.75 -8.49
C MET A 194 11.71 -3.03 -7.99
N GLY A 195 12.22 -4.20 -8.39
CA GLY A 195 11.80 -5.49 -7.84
C GLY A 195 12.03 -5.58 -6.33
N ILE A 196 13.21 -5.19 -5.84
CA ILE A 196 13.54 -5.16 -4.41
C ILE A 196 12.60 -4.25 -3.63
N LEU A 197 12.27 -3.07 -4.16
CA LEU A 197 11.34 -2.13 -3.51
C LEU A 197 9.90 -2.65 -3.44
N HIS A 198 9.52 -3.64 -4.28
CA HIS A 198 8.22 -4.32 -4.23
C HIS A 198 8.21 -5.56 -3.32
N LEU A 199 9.36 -6.04 -2.82
CA LEU A 199 9.40 -7.17 -1.90
C LEU A 199 8.59 -6.96 -0.61
N PRO A 200 8.57 -5.76 0.03
CA PRO A 200 7.72 -5.53 1.20
C PRO A 200 6.25 -5.84 0.95
N LEU A 201 5.72 -5.47 -0.23
CA LEU A 201 4.35 -5.77 -0.63
C LEU A 201 4.10 -7.27 -0.57
N LEU A 202 4.95 -8.08 -1.22
CA LEU A 202 4.79 -9.53 -1.26
C LEU A 202 4.93 -10.14 0.14
N ILE A 203 5.99 -9.82 0.87
CA ILE A 203 6.31 -10.43 2.17
C ILE A 203 5.22 -10.12 3.22
N ILE A 204 4.87 -8.85 3.38
CA ILE A 204 3.87 -8.43 4.38
C ILE A 204 2.48 -8.96 4.00
N SER A 205 2.12 -8.93 2.72
CA SER A 205 0.83 -9.44 2.26
C SER A 205 0.73 -10.95 2.42
N SER A 206 1.76 -11.72 2.08
CA SER A 206 1.77 -13.18 2.30
C SER A 206 1.65 -13.52 3.78
N TYR A 207 2.40 -12.82 4.65
CA TYR A 207 2.32 -13.02 6.09
C TYR A 207 0.92 -12.69 6.64
N ALA A 208 0.36 -11.54 6.26
CA ALA A 208 -0.98 -11.13 6.67
C ALA A 208 -2.06 -12.10 6.20
N PHE A 209 -1.97 -12.58 4.96
CA PHE A 209 -2.90 -13.53 4.39
C PHE A 209 -2.88 -14.85 5.16
N VAL A 210 -1.70 -15.44 5.38
CA VAL A 210 -1.55 -16.69 6.15
C VAL A 210 -2.01 -16.51 7.60
N LEU A 211 -1.63 -15.40 8.24
CA LEU A 211 -2.03 -15.13 9.62
C LEU A 211 -3.55 -15.01 9.76
N SER A 212 -4.24 -14.45 8.76
CA SER A 212 -5.69 -14.28 8.77
C SER A 212 -6.48 -15.59 8.83
N PHE A 213 -5.86 -16.74 8.50
CA PHE A 213 -6.49 -18.07 8.60
C PHE A 213 -6.11 -18.82 9.87
N ARG A 214 -5.14 -18.34 10.66
CA ARG A 214 -4.79 -18.98 11.92
C ARG A 214 -5.91 -18.78 12.94
N LYS A 215 -6.26 -19.86 13.66
CA LYS A 215 -7.30 -19.82 14.71
C LYS A 215 -6.96 -18.74 15.75
N ARG A 216 -7.95 -17.93 16.12
CA ARG A 216 -7.84 -17.01 17.27
C ARG A 216 -7.71 -17.86 18.54
N CYS A 217 -6.51 -17.96 19.09
CA CYS A 217 -6.39 -18.19 20.53
C CYS A 217 -6.66 -16.83 21.18
N ARG A 218 -7.88 -16.66 21.70
CA ARG A 218 -8.21 -15.56 22.61
C ARG A 218 -7.65 -15.88 23.98
#